data_AF-A0A7C1ATU4-F1
#
_entry.id   AF-A0A7C1ATU4-F1
#
_cell.length_a   1.000
_cell.length_b   1.000
_cell.length_c   1.000
_cell.angle_alpha   90.00
_cell.angle_beta   90.00
_cell.angle_gamma   90.00
#
_symmetry.space_group_name_H-M   'P 1'
#
loop_
_entity.id
_entity.type
_entity.pdbx_description
1 polymer ?
#
loop_
_entity_poly.entity_id
_entity_poly.type
_entity_poly.pdbx_seq_one_letter_code
_entity_poly.pdbx_strand_id
1 'polypeptide(L)'
;EVAANILTKYLKPQYATIYAHQPLGPILLQNRIKRDPDGDIEILTIFWNFRFKWNNPNIVHPILIYADLIATGDDRNIETARIIYEKELPRFI
;
A
#
# COMPACT_ATOMS: atom_id res chain seq x y z
N GLU A 1 0.93 2.90 -4.18
CA GLU A 1 0.84 4.39 -4.20
C GLU A 1 -0.44 4.98 -3.59
N VAL A 2 -1.61 4.36 -3.78
CA VAL A 2 -2.91 4.88 -3.28
C VAL A 2 -2.88 5.24 -1.78
N ALA A 3 -2.35 4.35 -0.94
CA ALA A 3 -2.23 4.60 0.50
C ALA A 3 -1.33 5.79 0.83
N ALA A 4 -0.25 5.99 0.06
CA ALA A 4 0.65 7.12 0.22
C ALA A 4 -0.03 8.45 -0.12
N ASN A 5 -0.83 8.48 -1.19
CA ASN A 5 -1.66 9.66 -1.51
C ASN A 5 -2.72 9.93 -0.42
N ILE A 6 -3.32 8.89 0.17
CA ILE A 6 -4.27 9.07 1.28
C ILE A 6 -3.59 9.78 2.46
N LEU A 7 -2.37 9.38 2.81
CA LEU A 7 -1.60 9.98 3.92
C LEU A 7 -1.07 11.37 3.61
N THR A 8 -0.45 11.55 2.44
CA THR A 8 0.40 12.72 2.16
C THR A 8 -0.25 13.73 1.22
N LYS A 9 -1.19 13.29 0.38
CA LYS A 9 -1.76 14.05 -0.77
C LYS A 9 -0.70 14.57 -1.75
N TYR A 10 0.51 13.98 -1.75
CA TYR A 10 1.65 14.53 -2.45
C TYR A 10 1.81 13.99 -3.89
N LEU A 11 1.51 12.71 -4.11
CA LEU A 11 1.56 12.09 -5.44
C LEU A 11 0.16 11.83 -5.99
N LYS A 12 0.06 11.76 -7.33
CA LYS A 12 -1.08 11.16 -8.02
C LYS A 12 -0.80 9.67 -8.25
N PRO A 13 -1.58 8.75 -7.66
CA PRO A 13 -1.35 7.32 -7.81
C PRO A 13 -1.50 6.84 -9.24
N GLN A 14 -0.64 5.90 -9.61
CA GLN A 14 -0.74 5.08 -10.81
C GLN A 14 -1.01 3.62 -10.45
N TYR A 15 -0.35 3.09 -9.41
CA TYR A 15 -0.49 1.69 -9.00
C TYR A 15 -1.08 1.51 -7.60
N ALA A 16 -1.93 0.50 -7.46
CA ALA A 16 -2.56 0.09 -6.21
C ALA A 16 -2.10 -1.32 -5.80
N THR A 17 -1.44 -1.42 -4.65
CA THR A 17 -1.12 -2.71 -4.03
C THR A 17 -2.12 -2.96 -2.90
N ILE A 18 -2.80 -4.09 -2.96
CA ILE A 18 -3.81 -4.53 -1.99
C ILE A 18 -3.27 -5.75 -1.26
N TYR A 19 -3.16 -5.64 0.06
CA TYR A 19 -2.83 -6.77 0.91
C TYR A 19 -4.10 -7.40 1.45
N ALA A 20 -4.31 -8.68 1.15
CA ALA A 20 -5.51 -9.40 1.52
C ALA A 20 -5.22 -10.79 2.12
N HIS A 21 -6.13 -11.26 2.97
CA HIS A 21 -6.10 -12.63 3.46
C HIS A 21 -6.66 -13.60 2.41
N GLN A 22 -6.12 -14.82 2.40
CA GLN A 22 -6.69 -15.90 1.60
C GLN A 22 -7.94 -16.48 2.26
N PRO A 23 -8.89 -17.04 1.48
CA PRO A 23 -8.87 -17.17 0.01
C PRO A 23 -9.33 -15.90 -0.72
N LEU A 24 -8.65 -15.55 -1.83
CA LEU A 24 -8.99 -14.38 -2.65
C LEU A 24 -10.17 -14.63 -3.62
N GLY A 25 -10.50 -15.88 -3.91
CA GLY A 25 -11.52 -16.23 -4.92
C GLY A 25 -12.85 -15.47 -4.78
N PRO A 26 -13.48 -15.42 -3.58
CA PRO A 26 -14.74 -14.71 -3.38
C PRO A 26 -14.65 -13.21 -3.68
N ILE A 27 -13.59 -12.53 -3.22
CA ILE A 27 -13.45 -11.08 -3.42
C ILE A 27 -13.16 -10.73 -4.88
N LEU A 28 -12.38 -11.57 -5.57
CA LEU A 28 -12.11 -11.38 -7.00
C LEU A 28 -13.40 -11.54 -7.82
N LEU A 29 -14.21 -12.56 -7.52
CA LEU A 29 -15.47 -12.82 -8.20
C LEU A 29 -16.50 -11.70 -7.96
N GLN A 30 -16.69 -11.30 -6.71
CA GLN A 30 -17.65 -10.25 -6.33
C GLN A 30 -17.33 -8.91 -7.01
N ASN A 31 -16.04 -8.56 -7.12
CA ASN A 31 -15.59 -7.32 -7.73
C ASN A 31 -15.28 -7.43 -9.22
N ARG A 32 -15.55 -8.59 -9.84
CA ARG A 32 -15.24 -8.87 -11.27
C ARG A 32 -13.78 -8.59 -11.63
N ILE A 33 -12.87 -8.80 -10.68
CA ILE A 33 -11.43 -8.64 -10.88
C ILE A 33 -10.95 -9.84 -11.69
N LYS A 34 -10.26 -9.55 -12.79
CA LYS A 34 -9.60 -10.54 -13.63
C LYS A 34 -8.10 -10.24 -13.63
N ARG A 35 -7.29 -11.26 -13.90
CA ARG A 35 -5.85 -11.05 -14.14
C ARG A 35 -5.68 -10.24 -15.41
N ASP A 36 -4.89 -9.19 -15.31
CA ASP A 36 -4.51 -8.32 -16.40
C ASP A 36 -3.01 -8.04 -16.26
N PRO A 37 -2.15 -8.53 -17.18
CA PRO A 37 -0.72 -8.25 -17.14
C PRO A 37 -0.36 -6.76 -17.22
N ASP A 38 -1.24 -5.96 -17.84
CA ASP A 38 -1.09 -4.51 -17.98
C ASP A 38 -1.94 -3.75 -16.94
N GLY A 39 -2.46 -4.47 -15.94
CA GLY A 39 -3.29 -3.91 -14.87
C GLY A 39 -2.51 -3.03 -13.90
N ASP A 40 -3.23 -2.10 -13.28
CA ASP A 40 -2.71 -1.15 -12.30
C ASP A 40 -2.90 -1.59 -10.84
N ILE A 41 -3.47 -2.78 -10.63
CA ILE A 41 -3.75 -3.36 -9.32
C ILE A 41 -2.94 -4.64 -9.11
N GLU A 42 -2.17 -4.67 -8.03
CA GLU A 42 -1.50 -5.86 -7.52
C GLU A 42 -2.19 -6.33 -6.23
N ILE A 43 -2.44 -7.63 -6.11
CA ILE A 43 -3.03 -8.22 -4.89
C ILE A 43 -2.02 -9.20 -4.30
N LEU A 44 -1.53 -8.87 -3.11
CA LEU A 44 -0.56 -9.66 -2.36
C LEU A 44 -1.22 -10.34 -1.15
N THR A 45 -0.76 -11.54 -0.84
CA THR A 45 -1.15 -12.19 0.42
C THR A 45 -0.46 -11.49 1.58
N ILE A 46 -1.20 -11.19 2.64
CA ILE A 46 -0.60 -10.68 3.89
C ILE A 46 0.45 -11.67 4.39
N PHE A 47 1.70 -11.23 4.48
CA PHE A 47 2.84 -12.04 4.90
C PHE A 47 3.30 -11.75 6.33
N TRP A 48 2.81 -10.67 6.93
CA TRP A 48 3.19 -10.27 8.29
C TRP A 48 2.21 -10.77 9.35
N ASN A 49 2.75 -11.06 10.54
CA ASN A 49 1.97 -11.60 11.68
C ASN A 49 1.95 -10.66 12.89
N PHE A 50 2.53 -9.46 12.82
CA PHE A 50 2.49 -8.49 13.92
C PHE A 50 1.21 -7.65 13.90
N ARG A 51 0.79 -7.19 15.08
CA ARG A 51 -0.26 -6.19 15.24
C ARG A 51 0.38 -4.81 15.27
N PHE A 52 0.14 -4.02 14.23
CA PHE A 52 0.49 -2.60 14.28
C PHE A 52 -0.48 -1.85 15.20
N LYS A 53 0.05 -0.88 15.96
CA LYS A 53 -0.79 0.15 16.59
C LYS A 53 -1.27 1.12 15.50
N TRP A 54 -2.23 0.68 14.69
CA TRP A 54 -2.73 1.41 13.53
C TRP A 54 -4.25 1.35 13.46
N ASN A 55 -4.88 2.52 13.42
CA ASN A 55 -6.35 2.62 13.53
C ASN A 55 -7.03 2.96 12.20
N ASN A 56 -6.29 3.01 11.08
CA ASN A 56 -6.89 3.26 9.79
C ASN A 56 -7.22 1.93 9.09
N PRO A 57 -8.51 1.58 8.92
CA PRO A 57 -8.90 0.30 8.32
C PRO A 57 -8.69 0.25 6.80
N ASN A 58 -8.51 1.40 6.14
CA ASN A 58 -8.51 1.50 4.68
C ASN A 58 -7.10 1.45 4.07
N ILE A 59 -6.06 1.57 4.88
CA ILE A 59 -4.66 1.58 4.43
C ILE A 59 -3.79 0.80 5.41
N VAL A 60 -2.70 0.22 4.92
CA VAL A 60 -1.73 -0.50 5.75
C VAL A 60 -0.92 0.47 6.62
N HIS A 61 -0.17 -0.07 7.59
CA HIS A 61 0.70 0.74 8.45
C HIS A 61 1.72 1.53 7.61
N PRO A 62 2.06 2.77 7.99
CA PRO A 62 2.99 3.61 7.23
C PRO A 62 4.33 2.96 6.90
N ILE A 63 4.83 2.03 7.72
CA ILE A 63 6.07 1.29 7.43
C ILE A 63 6.00 0.44 6.16
N LEU A 64 4.84 -0.18 5.89
CA LEU A 64 4.64 -1.00 4.70
C LEU A 64 4.48 -0.10 3.47
N ILE A 65 3.76 1.02 3.62
CA ILE A 65 3.64 2.03 2.55
C ILE A 65 5.02 2.56 2.17
N TYR A 66 5.86 2.89 3.16
CA TYR A 66 7.24 3.31 2.95
C TYR A 66 8.04 2.24 2.20
N ALA A 67 8.01 1.00 2.67
CA ALA A 67 8.77 -0.10 2.08
C ALA A 67 8.38 -0.33 0.60
N ASP A 68 7.08 -0.37 0.31
CA ASP A 68 6.58 -0.58 -1.05
C ASP A 68 7.02 0.54 -1.99
N LEU A 69 6.93 1.80 -1.56
CA LEU A 69 7.34 2.95 -2.38
C LEU A 69 8.83 2.92 -2.70
N ILE A 70 9.69 2.64 -1.69
CA ILE A 70 11.15 2.53 -1.90
C ILE A 70 11.48 1.37 -2.84
N ALA A 71 10.78 0.23 -2.71
CA ALA A 71 11.01 -0.94 -3.53
C ALA A 71 10.71 -0.70 -5.03
N THR A 72 9.88 0.30 -5.37
CA THR A 72 9.58 0.61 -6.78
C THR A 72 10.78 1.19 -7.55
N GLY A 73 11.73 1.85 -6.87
CA GLY A 73 12.82 2.57 -7.53
C GLY A 73 12.40 3.81 -8.33
N ASP A 74 11.12 4.20 -8.30
CA ASP A 74 10.61 5.40 -8.98
C ASP A 74 10.88 6.66 -8.14
N ASP A 75 11.43 7.71 -8.76
CA ASP A 75 11.83 8.95 -8.07
C ASP A 75 10.67 9.61 -7.32
N ARG A 76 9.45 9.59 -7.89
CA ARG A 76 8.27 10.23 -7.27
C ARG A 76 7.81 9.44 -6.05
N ASN A 77 7.87 8.11 -6.14
CA ASN A 77 7.58 7.21 -5.02
C ASN A 77 8.63 7.35 -3.92
N ILE A 78 9.92 7.43 -4.26
CA ILE A 78 11.02 7.63 -3.31
C ILE A 78 10.83 8.96 -2.56
N GLU A 79 10.51 10.05 -3.25
CA GLU A 79 10.26 11.34 -2.60
C GLU A 79 9.06 11.26 -1.64
N THR A 80 7.98 10.59 -2.05
CA THR A 80 6.81 10.41 -1.18
C THR A 80 7.10 9.49 0.00
N ALA A 81 7.94 8.47 -0.19
CA ALA A 81 8.39 7.59 0.89
C ALA A 81 9.16 8.39 1.94
N ARG A 82 10.02 9.33 1.52
CA ARG A 82 10.74 10.21 2.43
C ARG A 82 9.80 11.06 3.27
N ILE A 83 8.73 11.61 2.69
CA ILE A 83 7.71 12.36 3.44
C ILE A 83 7.06 11.47 4.51
N ILE A 84 6.72 10.22 4.18
CA ILE A 84 6.14 9.26 5.13
C ILE A 84 7.15 8.94 6.26
N TYR A 85 8.41 8.71 5.90
CA TYR A 85 9.48 8.45 6.86
C TYR A 85 9.65 9.60 7.86
N GLU A 86 9.62 10.85 7.39
CA GLU A 86 9.82 12.03 8.22
C GLU A 86 8.59 12.42 9.06
N LYS A 87 7.36 12.19 8.55
CA LYS A 87 6.13 12.72 9.19
C LYS A 87 5.23 11.69 9.85
N GLU A 88 5.25 10.45 9.37
CA GLU A 88 4.34 9.40 9.84
C GLU A 88 5.06 8.39 10.74
N LEU A 89 6.24 7.91 10.37
CA LEU A 89 6.97 6.90 11.17
C LEU A 89 7.36 7.36 12.59
N PRO A 90 7.74 8.62 12.86
CA PRO A 90 8.08 9.05 14.21
C PRO A 90 6.92 8.96 15.20
N ARG A 91 5.67 8.81 14.72
CA ARG A 91 4.48 8.67 15.57
C ARG A 91 4.35 7.27 16.21
N PHE A 92 5.20 6.32 15.80
CA PHE A 92 5.15 4.92 16.24
C PHE A 92 6.38 4.48 17.03
N ILE A 93 7.30 5.41 17.30
CA ILE A 93 8.53 5.20 18.07
C ILE A 93 8.37 5.83 19.46
#